data_AF-A0A7K9B611-F1
#
_entry.id   AF-A0A7K9B611-F1
#
_cell.length_a   1.000
_cell.length_b   1.000
_cell.length_c   1.000
_cell.angle_alpha   90.00
_cell.angle_beta   90.00
_cell.angle_gamma   90.00
#
_symmetry.space_group_name_H-M   'P 1'
#
loop_
_entity.id
_entity.type
_entity.pdbx_description
1 polymer ?
#
loop_
_entity_poly.entity_id
_entity_poly.type
_entity_poly.pdbx_seq_one_letter_code
_entity_poly.pdbx_strand_id
1 'polypeptide(L)'
;SALELVPFGIKPLLRRAAAYEALERYQLAYVDYKTVLQIDCTIQSAHDGVNRMTKALLEKDGVNWREKLPPIPTVPISAQTRWSAPSAGGPTSPSETAPLGKPDQTAARTERARSLKEEGNELVKKGNHKKAIQKYSESLKLKQECATYTNRALCYLTLKQYKEAVQDCTEALRLEPNNVKAFYRRAQALKELKDYKSSIADINSLLKTEPKNTAALRLLQELNRA
;
A
#
# COMPACT_ATOMS: atom_id res chain seq x y z
N SER A 1 -6.41 -12.75 -35.55
CA SER A 1 -5.48 -13.03 -34.41
C SER A 1 -6.28 -13.19 -33.12
N ALA A 2 -5.85 -14.02 -32.15
CA ALA A 2 -6.62 -14.42 -30.95
C ALA A 2 -7.24 -13.30 -30.06
N LEU A 3 -6.93 -12.03 -30.33
CA LEU A 3 -7.50 -10.84 -29.68
C LEU A 3 -8.80 -10.33 -30.34
N GLU A 4 -9.16 -10.81 -31.53
CA GLU A 4 -10.46 -10.49 -32.16
C GLU A 4 -11.63 -11.22 -31.47
N LEU A 5 -11.34 -12.27 -30.70
CA LEU A 5 -12.34 -13.08 -30.03
C LEU A 5 -12.47 -12.79 -28.52
N VAL A 6 -11.40 -12.31 -27.87
CA VAL A 6 -11.42 -11.93 -26.44
C VAL A 6 -10.51 -10.72 -26.20
N PRO A 7 -11.05 -9.48 -26.20
CA PRO A 7 -10.25 -8.25 -26.11
C PRO A 7 -9.46 -8.10 -24.79
N PHE A 8 -9.80 -8.87 -23.75
CA PHE A 8 -9.19 -8.80 -22.42
C PHE A 8 -8.67 -10.16 -21.92
N GLY A 9 -8.22 -11.04 -22.82
CA GLY A 9 -7.60 -12.29 -22.43
C GLY A 9 -6.21 -12.07 -21.82
N ILE A 10 -6.00 -12.45 -20.55
CA ILE A 10 -4.71 -12.35 -19.84
C ILE A 10 -3.58 -13.01 -20.66
N LYS A 11 -3.76 -14.25 -21.11
CA LYS A 11 -2.73 -15.00 -21.86
C LYS A 11 -2.37 -14.36 -23.21
N PRO A 12 -3.36 -13.98 -24.07
CA PRO A 12 -3.08 -13.19 -25.28
C PRO A 12 -2.36 -11.87 -25.01
N LEU A 13 -2.76 -11.12 -23.97
CA LEU A 13 -2.13 -9.85 -23.62
C LEU A 13 -0.68 -10.02 -23.18
N LEU A 14 -0.39 -10.99 -22.31
CA LEU A 14 0.99 -11.29 -21.91
C LEU A 14 1.86 -11.72 -23.09
N ARG A 15 1.32 -12.54 -24.01
CA ARG A 15 2.03 -12.96 -25.22
C ARG A 15 2.33 -11.77 -26.14
N ARG A 16 1.37 -10.85 -26.31
CA ARG A 16 1.55 -9.64 -27.13
C ARG A 16 2.55 -8.68 -26.48
N ALA A 17 2.50 -8.52 -25.15
CA ALA A 17 3.45 -7.72 -24.39
C ALA A 17 4.90 -8.23 -24.59
N ALA A 18 5.11 -9.53 -24.47
CA ALA A 18 6.42 -10.15 -24.69
C ALA A 18 6.92 -9.99 -26.14
N ALA A 19 6.02 -10.05 -27.12
CA ALA A 19 6.37 -9.78 -28.52
C ALA A 19 6.78 -8.32 -28.73
N TYR A 20 6.10 -7.36 -28.11
CA TYR A 20 6.50 -5.95 -28.15
C TYR A 20 7.81 -5.67 -27.43
N GLU A 21 8.09 -6.37 -26.33
CA GLU A 21 9.37 -6.32 -25.63
C GLU A 21 10.52 -6.78 -26.54
N ALA A 22 10.35 -7.89 -27.27
CA ALA A 22 11.34 -8.38 -28.23
C ALA A 22 11.55 -7.45 -29.44
N LEU A 23 10.56 -6.62 -29.77
CA LEU A 23 10.62 -5.63 -30.85
C LEU A 23 11.03 -4.23 -30.36
N GLU A 24 11.45 -4.09 -29.09
CA GLU A 24 11.81 -2.83 -28.44
C GLU A 24 10.69 -1.76 -28.48
N ARG A 25 9.45 -2.20 -28.63
CA ARG A 25 8.24 -1.35 -28.59
C ARG A 25 7.76 -1.20 -27.15
N TYR A 26 8.63 -0.67 -26.31
CA TYR A 26 8.46 -0.64 -24.85
C TYR A 26 7.18 0.08 -24.41
N GLN A 27 6.74 1.13 -25.12
CA GLN A 27 5.49 1.82 -24.77
C GLN A 27 4.27 0.89 -24.89
N LEU A 28 4.23 0.05 -25.93
CA LEU A 28 3.11 -0.86 -26.18
C LEU A 28 3.16 -2.08 -25.26
N ALA A 29 4.36 -2.60 -25.00
CA ALA A 29 4.56 -3.67 -24.01
C ALA A 29 4.08 -3.21 -22.62
N TYR A 30 4.44 -1.99 -22.21
CA TYR A 30 4.02 -1.40 -20.94
C TYR A 30 2.50 -1.32 -20.81
N VAL A 31 1.81 -0.87 -21.87
CA VAL A 31 0.34 -0.79 -21.89
C VAL A 31 -0.28 -2.17 -21.69
N ASP A 32 0.18 -3.19 -22.42
CA ASP A 32 -0.38 -4.54 -22.31
C ASP A 32 -0.17 -5.15 -20.92
N TYR A 33 1.02 -4.99 -20.31
CA TYR A 33 1.25 -5.46 -18.94
C TYR A 33 0.36 -4.70 -17.93
N LYS A 34 0.14 -3.39 -18.12
CA LYS A 34 -0.80 -2.62 -17.28
C LYS A 34 -2.24 -3.04 -17.47
N THR A 35 -2.65 -3.41 -18.68
CA THR A 35 -3.99 -3.94 -18.96
C THR A 35 -4.19 -5.28 -18.25
N VAL A 36 -3.18 -6.15 -18.23
CA VAL A 36 -3.23 -7.41 -17.45
C VAL A 36 -3.41 -7.15 -15.96
N LEU A 37 -2.68 -6.19 -15.38
CA LEU A 37 -2.81 -5.85 -13.96
C LEU A 37 -4.15 -5.20 -13.59
N GLN A 38 -4.85 -4.59 -14.55
CA GLN A 38 -6.22 -4.12 -14.36
C GLN A 38 -7.22 -5.28 -14.32
N ILE A 39 -6.92 -6.39 -14.99
CA ILE A 39 -7.76 -7.60 -15.00
C ILE A 39 -7.49 -8.44 -13.76
N ASP A 40 -6.22 -8.68 -13.44
CA ASP A 40 -5.75 -9.47 -12.31
C ASP A 40 -4.43 -8.91 -11.79
N CYS A 41 -4.48 -8.31 -10.60
CA CYS A 41 -3.34 -7.66 -9.97
C CYS A 41 -2.36 -8.63 -9.29
N THR A 42 -2.67 -9.93 -9.22
CA THR A 42 -1.84 -10.95 -8.57
C THR A 42 -0.74 -11.49 -9.48
N ILE A 43 -0.85 -11.26 -10.79
CA ILE A 43 0.04 -11.80 -11.81
C ILE A 43 1.44 -11.18 -11.70
N GLN A 44 2.38 -11.94 -11.16
CA GLN A 44 3.76 -11.51 -10.94
C GLN A 44 4.49 -11.18 -12.24
N SER A 45 4.30 -11.98 -13.29
CA SER A 45 4.95 -11.73 -14.59
C SER A 45 4.57 -10.38 -15.21
N ALA A 46 3.37 -9.87 -14.91
CA ALA A 46 2.94 -8.55 -15.35
C ALA A 46 3.58 -7.42 -14.53
N HIS A 47 3.74 -7.59 -13.22
CA HIS A 47 4.50 -6.65 -12.37
C HIS A 47 5.96 -6.57 -12.81
N ASP A 48 6.61 -7.71 -13.05
CA ASP A 48 7.98 -7.76 -13.53
C ASP A 48 8.14 -7.09 -14.89
N GLY A 49 7.19 -7.36 -15.81
CA GLY A 49 7.13 -6.71 -17.12
C GLY A 49 7.03 -5.19 -17.01
N VAL A 50 6.09 -4.67 -16.19
CA VAL A 50 5.96 -3.22 -15.95
C VAL A 50 7.25 -2.61 -15.42
N ASN A 51 7.92 -3.26 -14.46
CA ASN A 51 9.15 -2.77 -13.88
C ASN A 51 10.30 -2.75 -14.89
N ARG A 52 10.44 -3.79 -15.73
CA ARG A 52 11.42 -3.81 -16.82
C ARG A 52 11.16 -2.71 -17.83
N MET A 53 9.92 -2.57 -18.30
CA MET A 53 9.56 -1.57 -19.31
C MET A 53 9.74 -0.15 -18.77
N THR A 54 9.43 0.08 -17.49
CA THR A 54 9.67 1.38 -16.84
C THR A 54 11.14 1.78 -16.87
N LYS A 55 12.06 0.84 -16.62
CA LYS A 55 13.51 1.10 -16.69
C LYS A 55 13.94 1.40 -18.14
N ALA A 56 13.54 0.56 -19.09
CA ALA A 56 13.88 0.74 -20.51
C ALA A 56 13.33 2.06 -21.08
N LEU A 57 12.12 2.45 -20.70
CA LEU A 57 11.51 3.72 -21.11
C LEU A 57 12.19 4.93 -20.45
N LEU A 58 12.58 4.82 -19.19
CA LEU A 58 13.33 5.87 -18.51
C LEU A 58 14.71 6.09 -19.15
N GLU A 59 15.38 5.01 -19.55
CA GLU A 59 16.68 5.08 -20.23
C GLU A 59 16.57 5.69 -21.64
N LYS A 60 15.55 5.32 -22.40
CA LYS A 60 15.34 5.79 -23.78
C LYS A 60 14.78 7.21 -23.87
N ASP A 61 13.77 7.52 -23.05
CA ASP A 61 12.96 8.73 -23.18
C ASP A 61 13.10 9.69 -21.99
N GLY A 62 13.92 9.36 -20.99
CA GLY A 62 14.14 10.19 -19.80
C GLY A 62 12.89 10.35 -18.94
N VAL A 63 12.86 11.38 -18.10
CA VAL A 63 11.75 11.61 -17.14
C VAL A 63 10.38 11.83 -17.81
N ASN A 64 10.36 12.19 -19.10
CA ASN A 64 9.15 12.47 -19.88
C ASN A 64 8.62 11.24 -20.63
N TRP A 65 9.16 10.04 -20.39
CA TRP A 65 8.74 8.81 -21.06
C TRP A 65 7.23 8.53 -20.97
N ARG A 66 6.58 9.00 -19.89
CA ARG A 66 5.14 8.86 -19.66
C ARG A 66 4.28 9.67 -20.64
N GLU A 67 4.79 10.79 -21.13
CA GLU A 67 4.07 11.66 -22.08
C GLU A 67 3.97 11.01 -23.47
N LYS A 68 4.90 10.09 -23.76
CA LYS A 68 4.99 9.36 -25.04
C LYS A 68 4.19 8.04 -25.03
N LEU A 69 3.49 7.73 -23.93
CA LEU A 69 2.72 6.49 -23.83
C LEU A 69 1.40 6.61 -24.59
N PRO A 70 1.00 5.57 -25.34
CA PRO A 70 -0.36 5.49 -25.86
C PRO A 70 -1.36 5.35 -24.71
N PRO A 71 -2.63 5.78 -24.92
CA PRO A 71 -3.66 5.68 -23.90
C PRO A 71 -3.86 4.21 -23.48
N ILE A 72 -3.86 3.96 -22.17
CA ILE A 72 -4.10 2.62 -21.64
C ILE A 72 -5.59 2.31 -21.84
N PRO A 73 -5.95 1.18 -22.50
CA PRO A 73 -7.34 0.83 -22.71
C PRO A 73 -8.01 0.56 -21.36
N THR A 74 -9.20 1.15 -21.17
CA THR A 74 -10.04 0.92 -19.99
C THR A 74 -10.61 -0.49 -20.04
N VAL A 75 -10.28 -1.31 -19.06
CA VAL A 75 -10.81 -2.67 -18.94
C VAL A 75 -12.19 -2.59 -18.27
N PRO A 76 -13.27 -3.06 -18.92
CA PRO A 76 -14.60 -3.07 -18.31
C PRO A 76 -14.62 -4.04 -17.13
N ILE A 77 -15.45 -3.75 -16.13
CA ILE A 77 -15.59 -4.56 -14.91
C ILE A 77 -15.96 -6.03 -15.24
N SER A 78 -16.66 -6.27 -16.35
CA SER A 78 -16.99 -7.61 -16.84
C SER A 78 -15.78 -8.47 -17.22
N ALA A 79 -14.65 -7.83 -17.57
CA ALA A 79 -13.40 -8.50 -17.90
C ALA A 79 -12.49 -8.70 -16.68
N GLN A 80 -12.76 -8.01 -15.57
CA GLN A 80 -12.10 -8.23 -14.29
C GLN A 80 -12.70 -9.50 -13.69
N THR A 81 -12.09 -10.64 -13.97
CA THR A 81 -12.63 -11.97 -13.62
C THR A 81 -13.03 -12.07 -12.14
N ARG A 82 -14.35 -12.06 -11.90
CA ARG A 82 -15.14 -12.63 -10.78
C ARG A 82 -14.38 -12.92 -9.47
N TRP A 83 -14.50 -12.00 -8.50
CA TRP A 83 -14.56 -12.30 -7.06
C TRP A 83 -15.57 -11.34 -6.43
N SER A 84 -16.87 -11.63 -6.47
CA SER A 84 -17.56 -12.26 -5.33
C SER A 84 -18.99 -12.64 -5.73
N ALA A 85 -19.47 -13.78 -5.25
CA ALA A 85 -20.89 -14.03 -4.96
C ALA A 85 -20.95 -14.88 -3.67
N PRO A 86 -22.01 -14.83 -2.85
CA PRO A 86 -23.36 -14.37 -3.16
C PRO A 86 -23.95 -13.34 -2.18
N SER A 87 -24.85 -12.46 -2.64
CA SER A 87 -26.21 -12.33 -2.09
C SER A 87 -27.02 -11.29 -2.88
N ALA A 88 -28.32 -11.53 -2.87
CA ALA A 88 -29.42 -10.90 -3.59
C ALA A 88 -29.49 -9.36 -3.61
N GLY A 89 -30.03 -8.85 -4.73
CA GLY A 89 -31.14 -7.90 -4.66
C GLY A 89 -30.91 -6.48 -5.18
N GLY A 90 -31.33 -6.25 -6.43
CA GLY A 90 -32.03 -5.03 -6.84
C GLY A 90 -31.22 -3.77 -7.20
N PRO A 91 -31.75 -2.89 -8.08
CA PRO A 91 -30.95 -1.97 -8.88
C PRO A 91 -30.95 -0.55 -8.32
N THR A 92 -29.81 0.15 -8.41
CA THR A 92 -29.78 1.62 -8.45
C THR A 92 -28.79 2.12 -9.51
N SER A 93 -29.33 3.03 -10.31
CA SER A 93 -28.74 3.78 -11.42
C SER A 93 -27.47 4.56 -11.06
N PRO A 94 -26.71 5.04 -12.08
CA PRO A 94 -25.34 5.50 -11.92
C PRO A 94 -25.26 6.99 -11.61
N SER A 95 -24.46 7.31 -10.60
CA SER A 95 -23.74 8.57 -10.42
C SER A 95 -22.55 8.18 -9.52
N GLU A 96 -21.30 8.52 -9.77
CA GLU A 96 -20.75 9.71 -10.36
C GLU A 96 -19.44 9.36 -11.08
N THR A 97 -19.21 10.07 -12.18
CA THR A 97 -17.92 10.28 -12.81
C THR A 97 -16.85 10.71 -11.79
N ALA A 98 -15.77 9.94 -11.66
CA ALA A 98 -14.53 10.43 -11.02
C ALA A 98 -13.47 10.68 -12.13
N PRO A 99 -13.00 11.92 -12.33
CA PRO A 99 -12.10 12.24 -13.44
C PRO A 99 -10.65 11.77 -13.17
N LEU A 100 -9.99 11.38 -14.26
CA LEU A 100 -8.54 11.20 -14.39
C LEU A 100 -7.79 12.37 -13.74
N GLY A 101 -7.08 12.11 -12.64
CA GLY A 101 -6.33 13.12 -11.90
C GLY A 101 -5.09 13.59 -12.65
N LYS A 102 -5.03 14.88 -12.98
CA LYS A 102 -3.85 15.59 -13.48
C LYS A 102 -2.66 15.41 -12.52
N PRO A 103 -1.39 15.31 -13.00
CA PRO A 103 -0.20 15.10 -12.16
C PRO A 103 -0.04 16.15 -11.04
N ASP A 104 -0.52 17.36 -11.27
CA ASP A 104 -0.60 18.46 -10.31
C ASP A 104 -1.40 18.09 -9.03
N GLN A 105 -2.48 17.32 -9.17
CA GLN A 105 -3.31 16.92 -8.04
C GLN A 105 -2.68 15.81 -7.19
N THR A 106 -1.80 14.98 -7.75
CA THR A 106 -1.12 13.90 -7.01
C THR A 106 0.04 14.46 -6.20
N ALA A 107 0.79 15.42 -6.76
CA ALA A 107 1.81 16.16 -6.03
C ALA A 107 1.19 16.99 -4.90
N ALA A 108 0.13 17.75 -5.19
CA ALA A 108 -0.61 18.52 -4.18
C ALA A 108 -1.22 17.64 -3.07
N ARG A 109 -1.78 16.47 -3.43
CA ARG A 109 -2.27 15.49 -2.44
C ARG A 109 -1.16 14.95 -1.55
N THR A 110 0.01 14.65 -2.13
CA THR A 110 1.18 14.17 -1.38
C THR A 110 1.72 15.24 -0.44
N GLU A 111 1.80 16.49 -0.90
CA GLU A 111 2.21 17.62 -0.07
C GLU A 111 1.24 17.85 1.09
N ARG A 112 -0.06 17.84 0.80
CA ARG A 112 -1.11 17.96 1.82
C ARG A 112 -1.04 16.82 2.83
N ALA A 113 -0.81 15.58 2.39
CA ALA A 113 -0.62 14.45 3.30
C ALA A 113 0.58 14.66 4.22
N ARG A 114 1.70 15.17 3.69
CA ARG A 114 2.91 15.49 4.47
C ARG A 114 2.65 16.59 5.49
N SER A 115 1.99 17.68 5.08
CA SER A 115 1.63 18.79 5.96
C SER A 115 0.74 18.33 7.12
N LEU A 116 -0.31 17.54 6.84
CA LEU A 116 -1.17 16.96 7.87
C LEU A 116 -0.42 16.03 8.83
N LYS A 117 0.53 15.23 8.32
CA LYS A 117 1.40 14.40 9.17
C LYS A 117 2.23 15.28 10.10
N GLU A 118 2.81 16.36 9.60
CA GLU A 118 3.64 17.25 10.42
C GLU A 118 2.83 18.00 11.48
N GLU A 119 1.62 18.47 11.14
CA GLU A 119 0.68 19.02 12.14
C GLU A 119 0.36 17.98 13.24
N GLY A 120 0.16 16.72 12.85
CA GLY A 120 0.00 15.61 13.79
C GLY A 120 1.22 15.45 14.71
N ASN A 121 2.43 15.51 14.16
CA ASN A 121 3.68 15.43 14.93
C ASN A 121 3.78 16.56 15.96
N GLU A 122 3.47 17.79 15.56
CA GLU A 122 3.46 18.95 16.47
C GLU A 122 2.43 18.82 17.58
N LEU A 123 1.25 18.28 17.28
CA LEU A 123 0.23 18.00 18.29
C LEU A 123 0.69 16.93 19.29
N VAL A 124 1.43 15.91 18.84
CA VAL A 124 2.04 14.90 19.73
C VAL A 124 3.06 15.56 20.67
N LYS A 125 3.92 16.44 20.16
CA LYS A 125 4.90 17.19 21.00
C LYS A 125 4.20 18.03 22.08
N LYS A 126 3.01 18.55 21.78
CA LYS A 126 2.16 19.30 22.72
C LYS A 126 1.29 18.41 23.62
N GLY A 127 1.41 17.08 23.53
CA GLY A 127 0.60 16.12 24.30
C GLY A 127 -0.85 15.96 23.84
N ASN A 128 -1.25 16.58 22.71
CA ASN A 128 -2.61 16.53 22.22
C ASN A 128 -2.85 15.33 21.29
N HIS A 129 -2.81 14.13 21.87
CA HIS A 129 -2.87 12.87 21.12
C HIS A 129 -4.18 12.66 20.35
N LYS A 130 -5.33 13.12 20.89
CA LYS A 130 -6.63 13.01 20.20
C LYS A 130 -6.68 13.82 18.91
N LYS A 131 -6.22 15.08 18.93
CA LYS A 131 -6.13 15.91 17.72
C LYS A 131 -5.07 15.38 16.76
N ALA A 132 -3.95 14.86 17.27
CA ALA A 132 -2.93 14.23 16.43
C ALA A 132 -3.50 13.05 15.63
N ILE A 133 -4.31 12.18 16.27
CA ILE A 133 -5.00 11.07 15.59
C ILE A 133 -5.87 11.56 14.44
N GLN A 134 -6.62 12.65 14.62
CA GLN A 134 -7.44 13.23 13.55
C GLN A 134 -6.57 13.65 12.35
N LYS A 135 -5.48 14.38 12.60
CA LYS A 135 -4.55 14.83 11.55
C LYS A 135 -3.86 13.69 10.83
N TYR A 136 -3.40 12.67 11.54
CA TYR A 136 -2.86 11.47 10.92
C TYR A 136 -3.91 10.71 10.11
N SER A 137 -5.16 10.65 10.57
CA SER A 137 -6.24 9.99 9.84
C SER A 137 -6.58 10.72 8.55
N GLU A 138 -6.59 12.05 8.55
CA GLU A 138 -6.72 12.86 7.35
C GLU A 138 -5.53 12.65 6.39
N SER A 139 -4.30 12.61 6.91
CA SER A 139 -3.09 12.33 6.13
C SER A 139 -3.17 10.96 5.44
N LEU A 140 -3.56 9.91 6.18
CA LEU A 140 -3.66 8.54 5.67
C LEU A 140 -4.75 8.35 4.61
N LYS A 141 -5.82 9.17 4.62
CA LYS A 141 -6.82 9.20 3.54
C LYS A 141 -6.23 9.70 2.22
N LEU A 142 -5.21 10.55 2.27
CA LEU A 142 -4.55 11.11 1.09
C LEU A 142 -3.39 10.23 0.63
N LYS A 143 -2.58 9.72 1.57
CA LYS A 143 -1.43 8.86 1.30
C LYS A 143 -1.19 7.90 2.46
N GLN A 144 -1.23 6.61 2.18
CA GLN A 144 -0.81 5.58 3.13
C GLN A 144 0.72 5.60 3.28
N GLU A 145 1.20 5.68 4.52
CA GLU A 145 2.63 5.76 4.82
C GLU A 145 2.91 5.09 6.17
N CYS A 146 3.93 4.23 6.22
CA CYS A 146 4.33 3.49 7.42
C CYS A 146 4.60 4.42 8.61
N ALA A 147 5.32 5.52 8.39
CA ALA A 147 5.61 6.51 9.44
C ALA A 147 4.33 7.11 10.05
N THR A 148 3.31 7.41 9.23
CA THR A 148 2.05 7.98 9.72
C THR A 148 1.26 6.97 10.53
N TYR A 149 1.15 5.72 10.07
CA TYR A 149 0.52 4.64 10.83
C TYR A 149 1.20 4.41 12.17
N THR A 150 2.53 4.28 12.18
CA THR A 150 3.27 4.07 13.42
C THR A 150 3.07 5.23 14.39
N ASN A 151 3.12 6.49 13.92
CA ASN A 151 2.91 7.67 14.78
C ASN A 151 1.49 7.74 15.35
N ARG A 152 0.47 7.36 14.56
CA ARG A 152 -0.91 7.28 15.06
C ARG A 152 -1.09 6.14 16.07
N ALA A 153 -0.44 4.99 15.85
CA ALA A 153 -0.41 3.89 16.81
C ALA A 153 0.19 4.29 18.17
N LEU A 154 1.23 5.14 18.17
CA LEU A 154 1.78 5.70 19.42
C LEU A 154 0.74 6.51 20.18
N CYS A 155 -0.04 7.34 19.48
CA CYS A 155 -1.10 8.12 20.10
C CYS A 155 -2.18 7.21 20.70
N TYR A 156 -2.57 6.16 19.97
CA TYR A 156 -3.51 5.16 20.46
C TYR A 156 -2.99 4.44 21.71
N LEU A 157 -1.71 4.06 21.75
CA LEU A 157 -1.06 3.50 22.95
C LEU A 157 -1.16 4.47 24.15
N THR A 158 -0.82 5.74 23.97
CA THR A 158 -0.90 6.75 25.04
C THR A 158 -2.33 6.93 25.55
N LEU A 159 -3.33 6.80 24.67
CA LEU A 159 -4.75 6.87 25.01
C LEU A 159 -5.34 5.52 25.48
N LYS A 160 -4.53 4.47 25.61
CA LYS A 160 -4.95 3.11 25.97
C LYS A 160 -5.93 2.46 25.00
N GLN A 161 -5.92 2.90 23.74
CA GLN A 161 -6.72 2.37 22.63
C GLN A 161 -5.92 1.26 21.92
N TYR A 162 -5.74 0.14 22.62
CA TYR A 162 -4.77 -0.88 22.22
C TYR A 162 -5.16 -1.62 20.93
N LYS A 163 -6.45 -1.84 20.66
CA LYS A 163 -6.90 -2.53 19.46
C LYS A 163 -6.58 -1.73 18.19
N GLU A 164 -6.83 -0.42 18.24
CA GLU A 164 -6.53 0.53 17.16
C GLU A 164 -5.01 0.65 16.94
N ALA A 165 -4.22 0.64 18.02
CA ALA A 165 -2.76 0.60 17.91
C ALA A 165 -2.25 -0.67 17.20
N VAL A 166 -2.84 -1.84 17.49
CA VAL A 166 -2.51 -3.10 16.81
C VAL A 166 -2.85 -3.03 15.32
N GLN A 167 -4.02 -2.49 14.97
CA GLN A 167 -4.44 -2.33 13.58
C GLN A 167 -3.47 -1.43 12.81
N ASP A 168 -3.13 -0.26 13.36
CA ASP A 168 -2.20 0.67 12.71
C ASP A 168 -0.80 0.07 12.54
N CYS A 169 -0.27 -0.62 13.56
CA CYS A 169 1.03 -1.26 13.43
C CYS A 169 1.00 -2.42 12.42
N THR A 170 -0.13 -3.09 12.26
CA THR A 170 -0.30 -4.15 11.25
C THR A 170 -0.28 -3.56 9.83
N GLU A 171 -0.96 -2.44 9.60
CA GLU A 171 -0.86 -1.72 8.33
C GLU A 171 0.56 -1.18 8.07
N ALA A 172 1.23 -0.67 9.11
CA ALA A 172 2.63 -0.25 9.00
C ALA A 172 3.55 -1.41 8.57
N LEU A 173 3.40 -2.59 9.18
CA LEU A 173 4.17 -3.78 8.84
C LEU A 173 3.80 -4.35 7.46
N ARG A 174 2.57 -4.15 6.98
CA ARG A 174 2.21 -4.50 5.60
C ARG A 174 2.98 -3.64 4.59
N LEU A 175 3.22 -2.36 4.91
CA LEU A 175 4.00 -1.45 4.06
C LEU A 175 5.52 -1.66 4.20
N GLU A 176 5.98 -1.89 5.43
CA GLU A 176 7.39 -2.12 5.76
C GLU A 176 7.53 -3.33 6.71
N PRO A 177 7.69 -4.54 6.16
CA PRO A 177 7.66 -5.79 6.94
C PRO A 177 8.69 -5.91 8.07
N ASN A 178 9.78 -5.15 8.02
CA ASN A 178 10.87 -5.19 8.99
C ASN A 178 10.91 -3.94 9.90
N ASN A 179 9.83 -3.18 9.98
CA ASN A 179 9.82 -1.94 10.76
C ASN A 179 9.86 -2.20 12.28
N VAL A 180 11.02 -1.95 12.87
CA VAL A 180 11.31 -2.12 14.31
C VAL A 180 10.32 -1.36 15.20
N LYS A 181 9.96 -0.12 14.85
CA LYS A 181 9.03 0.69 15.66
C LYS A 181 7.62 0.12 15.63
N ALA A 182 7.17 -0.38 14.49
CA ALA A 182 5.85 -0.99 14.34
C ALA A 182 5.76 -2.29 15.15
N PHE A 183 6.77 -3.17 15.08
CA PHE A 183 6.83 -4.38 15.93
C PHE A 183 6.80 -4.03 17.42
N TYR A 184 7.63 -3.09 17.87
CA TYR A 184 7.69 -2.72 19.28
C TYR A 184 6.36 -2.17 19.79
N ARG A 185 5.74 -1.25 19.04
CA ARG A 185 4.46 -0.63 19.43
C ARG A 185 3.31 -1.64 19.41
N ARG A 186 3.27 -2.56 18.42
CA ARG A 186 2.28 -3.63 18.37
C ARG A 186 2.44 -4.59 19.53
N ALA A 187 3.67 -4.98 19.86
CA ALA A 187 3.96 -5.83 21.02
C ALA A 187 3.51 -5.18 22.34
N GLN A 188 3.74 -3.88 22.53
CA GLN A 188 3.25 -3.15 23.70
C GLN A 188 1.71 -3.20 23.78
N ALA A 189 1.01 -2.94 22.67
CA ALA A 189 -0.45 -2.98 22.64
C ALA A 189 -0.98 -4.41 22.91
N LEU A 190 -0.35 -5.43 22.33
CA LEU A 190 -0.70 -6.84 22.54
C LEU A 190 -0.47 -7.28 24.01
N LYS A 191 0.60 -6.80 24.66
CA LYS A 191 0.83 -7.03 26.09
C LYS A 191 -0.35 -6.53 26.91
N GLU A 192 -0.80 -5.30 26.65
CA GLU A 192 -1.92 -4.69 27.36
C GLU A 192 -3.26 -5.39 27.08
N LEU A 193 -3.39 -5.98 25.89
CA LEU A 193 -4.51 -6.87 25.52
C LEU A 193 -4.37 -8.30 26.06
N LYS A 194 -3.30 -8.61 26.81
CA LYS A 194 -2.95 -9.93 27.34
C LYS A 194 -2.72 -11.01 26.27
N ASP A 195 -2.46 -10.61 25.02
CA ASP A 195 -1.98 -11.52 23.97
C ASP A 195 -0.45 -11.59 24.02
N TYR A 196 0.07 -12.25 25.06
CA TYR A 196 1.50 -12.36 25.30
C TYR A 196 2.20 -13.18 24.21
N LYS A 197 1.52 -14.19 23.64
CA LYS A 197 2.08 -15.03 22.58
C LYS A 197 2.40 -14.20 21.33
N SER A 198 1.45 -13.41 20.85
CA SER A 198 1.66 -12.54 19.69
C SER A 198 2.67 -11.42 20.01
N SER A 199 2.63 -10.88 21.24
CA SER A 199 3.60 -9.87 21.69
C SER A 199 5.05 -10.39 21.65
N ILE A 200 5.30 -11.60 22.18
CA ILE A 200 6.61 -12.26 22.14
C ILE A 200 7.07 -12.49 20.69
N ALA A 201 6.17 -12.90 19.80
CA ALA A 201 6.49 -13.11 18.39
C ALA A 201 6.96 -11.81 17.69
N ASP A 202 6.31 -10.69 17.98
CA ASP A 202 6.71 -9.38 17.47
C ASP A 202 8.06 -8.93 18.03
N ILE A 203 8.30 -9.13 19.32
CA ILE A 203 9.60 -8.79 19.94
C ILE A 203 10.74 -9.66 19.41
N ASN A 204 10.50 -10.95 19.19
CA ASN A 204 11.49 -11.81 18.55
C ASN A 204 11.77 -11.36 17.11
N SER A 205 10.76 -10.92 16.36
CA SER A 205 10.93 -10.39 15.00
C SER A 205 11.75 -9.09 15.02
N LEU A 206 11.50 -8.22 15.99
CA LEU A 206 12.30 -7.02 16.23
C LEU A 206 13.77 -7.36 16.54
N LEU A 207 14.01 -8.28 17.47
CA LEU A 207 15.36 -8.66 17.91
C LEU A 207 16.18 -9.37 16.83
N LYS A 208 15.54 -9.97 15.80
CA LYS A 208 16.27 -10.43 14.61
C LYS A 208 16.94 -9.28 13.86
N THR A 209 16.29 -8.12 13.80
CA THR A 209 16.83 -6.92 13.15
C THR A 209 17.77 -6.14 14.09
N GLU A 210 17.40 -6.00 15.36
CA GLU A 210 18.18 -5.28 16.36
C GLU A 210 18.44 -6.15 17.62
N PRO A 211 19.43 -7.07 17.59
CA PRO A 211 19.65 -8.02 18.68
C PRO A 211 20.00 -7.38 20.03
N LYS A 212 20.52 -6.15 20.02
CA LYS A 212 20.95 -5.40 21.21
C LYS A 212 19.92 -4.35 21.66
N ASN A 213 18.71 -4.38 21.15
CA ASN A 213 17.66 -3.42 21.54
C ASN A 213 17.23 -3.67 23.00
N THR A 214 17.69 -2.80 23.91
CA THR A 214 17.51 -2.95 25.35
C THR A 214 16.04 -2.86 25.77
N ALA A 215 15.24 -2.04 25.08
CA ALA A 215 13.81 -1.90 25.36
C ALA A 215 13.06 -3.18 24.99
N ALA A 216 13.36 -3.76 23.83
CA ALA A 216 12.79 -5.04 23.39
C ALA A 216 13.20 -6.19 24.32
N LEU A 217 14.46 -6.28 24.74
CA LEU A 217 14.93 -7.31 25.67
C LEU A 217 14.24 -7.21 27.04
N ARG A 218 14.05 -5.99 27.57
CA ARG A 218 13.31 -5.78 28.83
C ARG A 218 11.85 -6.23 28.69
N LEU A 219 11.18 -5.83 27.61
CA LEU A 219 9.80 -6.21 27.35
C LEU A 219 9.66 -7.73 27.18
N LEU A 220 10.59 -8.40 26.51
CA LEU A 220 10.62 -9.86 26.41
C LEU A 220 10.74 -10.53 27.78
N GLN A 221 11.59 -9.99 28.66
CA GLN A 221 11.75 -10.50 30.03
C GLN A 221 10.47 -10.31 30.85
N GLU A 222 9.77 -9.19 30.70
CA GLU A 222 8.46 -8.97 31.33
C GLU A 222 7.41 -9.96 30.82
N LEU A 223 7.34 -10.18 29.51
CA LEU A 223 6.38 -11.08 28.87
C LEU A 223 6.57 -12.54 29.27
N ASN A 224 7.82 -12.98 29.46
CA ASN A 224 8.13 -14.34 29.90
C ASN A 224 7.80 -14.60 31.39
N ARG A 225 7.46 -13.55 32.15
CA ARG A 225 7.07 -13.63 33.57
C ARG A 225 5.55 -13.52 33.78
N ALA A 226 4.81 -13.10 32.76
CA ALA A 226 3.36 -12.89 32.79
C ALA A 226 2.61 -14.19 32.46
#